data_AF-A0A969K0D0-F1
#
_entry.id   AF-A0A969K0D0-F1
#
_cell.length_a   1.000
_cell.length_b   1.000
_cell.length_c   1.000
_cell.angle_alpha   90.00
_cell.angle_beta   90.00
_cell.angle_gamma   90.00
#
_symmetry.space_group_name_H-M   'P 1'
#
loop_
_entity.id
_entity.type
_entity.pdbx_description
1 polymer ?
#
loop_
_entity_poly.entity_id
_entity_poly.type
_entity_poly.pdbx_seq_one_letter_code
_entity_poly.pdbx_strand_id
1 'polypeptide(L)'
;MAPSTNWGETIATHPTFWLYLPYAASAVELSLSEEGNQEIVYRTTFQTATAGIGQFPLPEDAPALEPDRLYRWQFTFVCDAETQSHFQVTGVVVRRSPTTEFTQQLQAASPSEQVALLAAEGFWYDALDQLNQLRKANPTDEALESSWTSLLQHPTVGLDDLLSAPLVECCS
;
A
#
# COMPACT_ATOMS: atom_id res chain seq x y z
N MET A 1 -3.81 -3.65 -1.91
CA MET A 1 -2.76 -4.33 -2.67
C MET A 1 -2.21 -5.31 -1.69
N ALA A 2 -2.86 -6.46 -1.66
CA ALA A 2 -2.23 -7.63 -1.09
C ALA A 2 -1.77 -8.42 -2.31
N PRO A 3 -0.54 -8.96 -2.32
CA PRO A 3 -0.13 -9.97 -3.30
C PRO A 3 -1.18 -11.07 -3.41
N SER A 4 -1.14 -11.89 -4.45
CA SER A 4 -2.10 -12.99 -4.68
C SER A 4 -2.31 -13.95 -3.49
N THR A 5 -1.42 -13.91 -2.50
CA THR A 5 -1.45 -14.63 -1.21
C THR A 5 -2.10 -13.87 -0.05
N ASN A 6 -2.59 -12.64 -0.28
CA ASN A 6 -2.99 -11.67 0.73
C ASN A 6 -1.90 -11.33 1.78
N TRP A 7 -0.63 -11.45 1.41
CA TRP A 7 0.53 -11.25 2.29
C TRP A 7 1.54 -10.29 1.66
N GLY A 8 1.98 -9.25 2.36
CA GLY A 8 3.04 -8.36 1.89
C GLY A 8 4.07 -8.04 2.97
N GLU A 9 5.26 -7.66 2.53
CA GLU A 9 6.38 -7.29 3.41
C GLU A 9 6.73 -5.81 3.23
N THR A 10 7.21 -5.18 4.29
CA THR A 10 7.65 -3.79 4.27
C THR A 10 8.87 -3.58 5.14
N ILE A 11 9.70 -2.58 4.84
CA ILE A 11 10.77 -2.12 5.75
C ILE A 11 10.36 -0.88 6.56
N ALA A 12 9.28 -0.21 6.14
CA ALA A 12 8.71 0.94 6.82
C ALA A 12 8.12 0.58 8.20
N THR A 13 8.30 1.50 9.16
CA THR A 13 7.62 1.45 10.46
C THR A 13 6.13 1.75 10.33
N HIS A 14 5.77 2.63 9.40
CA HIS A 14 4.41 3.05 9.10
C HIS A 14 4.19 2.97 7.59
N PRO A 15 3.81 1.80 7.04
CA PRO A 15 3.66 1.64 5.60
C PRO A 15 2.44 2.39 5.07
N THR A 16 2.48 2.76 3.79
CA THR A 16 1.30 3.16 3.03
C THR A 16 0.63 1.93 2.44
N PHE A 17 -0.63 1.70 2.79
CA PHE A 17 -1.44 0.70 2.10
C PHE A 17 -2.04 1.30 0.84
N TRP A 18 -2.12 0.51 -0.21
CA TRP A 18 -2.64 0.96 -1.50
C TRP A 18 -3.79 0.07 -1.89
N LEU A 19 -4.94 0.58 -2.31
CA LEU A 19 -6.08 -0.26 -2.69
C LEU A 19 -6.79 0.28 -3.92
N TYR A 20 -7.32 -0.62 -4.73
CA TYR A 20 -8.23 -0.25 -5.81
C TYR A 20 -9.66 -0.21 -5.33
N LEU A 21 -10.31 0.90 -5.62
CA LEU A 21 -11.72 1.14 -5.40
C LEU A 21 -12.43 1.10 -6.75
N PRO A 22 -13.21 0.06 -7.06
CA PRO A 22 -13.95 -0.02 -8.31
C PRO A 22 -15.11 1.00 -8.39
N TYR A 23 -15.57 1.49 -7.24
CA TYR A 23 -16.67 2.45 -7.11
C TYR A 23 -16.33 3.47 -6.02
N ALA A 24 -17.03 4.60 -6.03
CA ALA A 24 -16.92 5.56 -4.94
C ALA A 24 -17.49 4.97 -3.63
N ALA A 25 -16.82 5.24 -2.52
CA ALA A 25 -17.28 4.93 -1.17
C ALA A 25 -17.54 6.24 -0.40
N SER A 26 -18.57 6.22 0.44
CA SER A 26 -18.88 7.33 1.36
C SER A 26 -17.90 7.40 2.53
N ALA A 27 -17.39 6.25 2.97
CA ALA A 27 -16.34 6.15 3.98
C ALA A 27 -15.52 4.88 3.77
N VAL A 28 -14.25 4.92 4.22
CA VAL A 28 -13.37 3.76 4.26
C VAL A 28 -12.83 3.61 5.67
N GLU A 29 -13.16 2.51 6.35
CA GLU A 29 -12.58 2.18 7.64
C GLU A 29 -11.35 1.29 7.44
N LEU A 30 -10.22 1.69 8.03
CA LEU A 30 -9.03 0.86 8.17
C LEU A 30 -8.94 0.40 9.62
N SER A 31 -8.85 -0.91 9.84
CA SER A 31 -8.42 -1.49 11.11
C SER A 31 -7.16 -2.33 10.93
N LEU A 32 -6.24 -2.20 11.86
CA LEU A 32 -5.04 -3.03 11.99
C LEU A 32 -5.15 -3.84 13.27
N SER A 33 -4.96 -5.15 13.17
CA SER A 33 -4.95 -6.06 14.31
C SER A 33 -3.71 -6.94 14.29
N GLU A 34 -3.23 -7.36 15.46
CA GLU A 34 -2.19 -8.36 15.51
C GLU A 34 -2.72 -9.74 15.10
N GLU A 35 -1.96 -10.44 14.26
CA GLU A 35 -2.28 -11.80 13.83
C GLU A 35 -2.05 -12.79 14.98
N GLY A 36 -3.10 -13.49 15.39
CA GLY A 36 -3.04 -14.55 16.42
C GLY A 36 -3.90 -14.30 17.66
N ASN A 37 -4.09 -13.03 18.06
CA ASN A 37 -5.01 -12.64 19.14
C ASN A 37 -6.17 -11.74 18.67
N GLN A 38 -6.11 -11.24 17.42
CA GLN A 38 -7.11 -10.35 16.82
C GLN A 38 -7.33 -9.04 17.59
N GLU A 39 -6.37 -8.63 18.42
CA GLU A 39 -6.41 -7.34 19.12
C GLU A 39 -6.24 -6.21 18.11
N ILE A 40 -7.20 -5.29 18.06
CA ILE A 40 -7.14 -4.11 17.19
C ILE A 40 -6.16 -3.13 17.82
N VAL A 41 -5.02 -2.92 17.15
CA VAL A 41 -3.96 -1.99 17.58
C VAL A 41 -4.14 -0.60 16.98
N TYR A 42 -4.88 -0.49 15.88
CA TYR A 42 -5.18 0.79 15.24
C TYR A 42 -6.49 0.73 14.46
N ARG A 43 -7.26 1.82 14.47
CA ARG A 43 -8.45 1.99 13.63
C ARG A 43 -8.61 3.45 13.25
N THR A 44 -8.95 3.70 11.99
CA THR A 44 -9.29 5.04 11.48
C THR A 44 -10.38 4.97 10.42
N THR A 45 -10.99 6.11 10.12
CA THR A 45 -11.99 6.25 9.07
C THR A 45 -11.64 7.42 8.16
N PHE A 46 -11.45 7.11 6.89
CA PHE A 46 -11.27 8.09 5.84
C PHE A 46 -12.62 8.50 5.26
N GLN A 47 -12.87 9.80 5.19
CA GLN A 47 -14.11 10.34 4.65
C GLN A 47 -14.02 10.39 3.14
N THR A 48 -14.95 9.70 2.48
CA THR A 48 -15.08 9.57 1.02
C THR A 48 -13.86 9.05 0.26
N ALA A 49 -14.08 8.13 -0.66
CA ALA A 49 -13.07 7.74 -1.64
C ALA A 49 -13.71 7.65 -3.01
N THR A 50 -13.11 8.31 -4.00
CA THR A 50 -13.50 8.18 -5.40
C THR A 50 -13.00 6.86 -5.96
N ALA A 51 -13.62 6.39 -7.05
CA ALA A 51 -13.15 5.20 -7.75
C ALA A 51 -11.74 5.43 -8.32
N GLY A 52 -10.84 4.46 -8.13
CA GLY A 52 -9.43 4.57 -8.51
C GLY A 52 -8.50 3.87 -7.53
N ILE A 53 -7.20 4.18 -7.60
CA ILE A 53 -6.19 3.65 -6.68
C ILE A 53 -6.00 4.64 -5.53
N GLY A 54 -6.41 4.25 -4.34
CA GLY A 54 -6.27 5.02 -3.10
C GLY A 54 -4.99 4.68 -2.34
N GLN A 55 -4.42 5.70 -1.70
CA GLN A 55 -3.29 5.62 -0.77
C GLN A 55 -3.81 5.80 0.65
N PHE A 56 -3.47 4.88 1.55
CA PHE A 56 -3.93 4.85 2.93
C PHE A 56 -2.71 4.75 3.84
N PRO A 57 -2.06 5.88 4.16
CA PRO A 57 -0.89 5.89 5.04
C PRO A 57 -1.28 5.45 6.45
N LEU A 58 -0.43 4.65 7.09
CA LEU A 58 -0.46 4.51 8.54
C LEU A 58 0.15 5.79 9.13
N PRO A 59 -0.59 6.59 9.92
CA PRO A 59 -0.08 7.86 10.41
C PRO A 59 0.96 7.66 11.52
N GLU A 60 1.80 8.67 11.75
CA GLU A 60 2.90 8.60 12.74
C GLU A 60 2.42 8.51 14.21
N ASP A 61 1.15 8.84 14.47
CA ASP A 61 0.53 8.69 15.80
C ASP A 61 -0.06 7.29 16.03
N ALA A 62 -0.12 6.44 14.99
CA ALA A 62 -0.42 5.03 15.13
C ALA A 62 0.79 4.26 15.71
N PRO A 63 0.56 3.10 16.34
CA PRO A 63 1.66 2.23 16.74
C PRO A 63 2.51 1.78 15.53
N ALA A 64 3.83 1.96 15.64
CA ALA A 64 4.77 1.47 14.64
C ALA A 64 4.71 -0.06 14.54
N LEU A 65 4.84 -0.58 13.31
CA LEU A 65 4.94 -2.01 13.11
C LEU A 65 6.26 -2.54 13.71
N GLU A 66 6.13 -3.55 14.56
CA GLU A 66 7.28 -4.27 15.11
C GLU A 66 7.88 -5.23 14.07
N PRO A 67 9.23 -5.35 14.00
CA PRO A 67 9.88 -6.32 13.13
C PRO A 67 9.41 -7.75 13.39
N ASP A 68 9.20 -8.50 12.31
CA ASP A 68 8.81 -9.92 12.27
C ASP A 68 7.47 -10.25 12.95
N ARG A 69 6.73 -9.23 13.37
CA ARG A 69 5.37 -9.36 13.89
C ARG A 69 4.36 -9.21 12.76
N LEU A 70 3.35 -10.07 12.78
CA LEU A 70 2.31 -10.14 11.76
C LEU A 70 1.12 -9.28 12.15
N TYR A 71 0.74 -8.39 11.24
CA TYR A 71 -0.43 -7.56 11.40
C TYR A 71 -1.40 -7.82 10.27
N ARG A 72 -2.68 -7.99 10.61
CA ARG A 72 -3.77 -8.05 9.66
C ARG A 72 -4.37 -6.67 9.51
N TRP A 73 -4.33 -6.14 8.31
CA TRP A 73 -5.11 -4.98 7.93
C TRP A 73 -6.44 -5.44 7.35
N GLN A 74 -7.48 -4.68 7.64
CA GLN A 74 -8.81 -4.84 7.07
C GLN A 74 -9.35 -3.47 6.68
N PHE A 75 -9.77 -3.36 5.43
CA PHE A 75 -10.48 -2.21 4.91
C PHE A 75 -11.95 -2.55 4.73
N THR A 76 -12.82 -1.71 5.27
CA THR A 76 -14.27 -1.78 5.06
C THR A 76 -14.71 -0.54 4.29
N PHE A 77 -15.19 -0.74 3.07
CA PHE A 77 -15.65 0.32 2.19
C PHE A 77 -17.17 0.44 2.29
N VAL A 78 -17.66 1.58 2.77
CA VAL A 78 -19.10 1.85 2.93
C VAL A 78 -19.59 2.54 1.66
N CYS A 79 -20.31 1.79 0.81
CA CYS A 79 -20.84 2.30 -0.45
C CYS A 79 -22.08 3.17 -0.23
N ASP A 80 -22.99 2.71 0.63
CA ASP A 80 -24.23 3.40 0.96
C ASP A 80 -24.59 3.12 2.43
N ALA A 81 -24.61 4.20 3.22
CA ALA A 81 -24.89 4.14 4.65
C ALA A 81 -26.36 3.84 4.96
N GLU A 82 -27.30 4.21 4.08
CA GLU A 82 -28.73 3.96 4.28
C GLU A 82 -29.07 2.48 4.06
N THR A 83 -28.46 1.87 3.04
CA THR A 83 -28.67 0.44 2.72
C THR A 83 -27.69 -0.49 3.43
N GLN A 84 -26.74 0.05 4.22
CA GLN A 84 -25.64 -0.68 4.86
C GLN A 84 -24.82 -1.51 3.87
N SER A 85 -24.78 -1.08 2.61
CA SER A 85 -24.00 -1.74 1.56
C SER A 85 -22.51 -1.47 1.78
N HIS A 86 -21.74 -2.54 1.96
CA HIS A 86 -20.29 -2.46 2.16
C HIS A 86 -19.56 -3.65 1.55
N PHE A 87 -18.27 -3.49 1.31
CA PHE A 87 -17.38 -4.60 0.98
C PHE A 87 -16.09 -4.52 1.80
N GLN A 88 -15.45 -5.68 1.98
CA GLN A 88 -14.28 -5.81 2.82
C GLN A 88 -13.12 -6.41 2.03
N VAL A 89 -11.92 -5.89 2.29
CA VAL A 89 -10.66 -6.43 1.77
C VAL A 89 -9.70 -6.57 2.94
N THR A 90 -9.01 -7.70 3.01
CA THR A 90 -8.07 -7.98 4.10
C THR A 90 -6.74 -8.44 3.54
N GLY A 91 -5.69 -8.26 4.34
CA GLY A 91 -4.39 -8.83 4.07
C GLY A 91 -3.51 -8.78 5.31
N VAL A 92 -2.33 -9.37 5.18
CA VAL A 92 -1.32 -9.45 6.22
C VAL A 92 -0.12 -8.63 5.79
N VAL A 93 0.43 -7.86 6.71
CA VAL A 93 1.69 -7.14 6.57
C VAL A 93 2.66 -7.59 7.64
N VAL A 94 3.92 -7.78 7.24
CA VAL A 94 5.04 -7.99 8.16
C VAL A 94 6.10 -6.93 7.90
N ARG A 95 6.60 -6.32 8.97
CA ARG A 95 7.77 -5.46 8.85
C ARG A 95 9.03 -6.31 8.93
N ARG A 96 9.93 -6.18 7.96
CA ARG A 96 11.26 -6.79 7.98
C ARG A 96 12.31 -5.78 8.39
N SER A 97 13.31 -6.26 9.12
CA SER A 97 14.55 -5.51 9.30
C SER A 97 15.44 -5.76 8.07
N PRO A 98 15.75 -4.74 7.24
CA PRO A 98 16.63 -4.94 6.11
C PRO A 98 18.04 -5.32 6.59
N THR A 99 18.77 -6.10 5.79
CA THR A 99 20.17 -6.40 6.08
C THR A 99 21.02 -5.13 5.96
N THR A 100 22.18 -5.11 6.63
CA THR A 100 23.13 -4.00 6.49
C THR A 100 23.57 -3.81 5.04
N GLU A 101 23.79 -4.91 4.31
CA GLU A 101 24.16 -4.89 2.90
C GLU A 101 23.07 -4.27 2.03
N PHE A 102 21.82 -4.72 2.18
CA PHE A 102 20.69 -4.15 1.43
C PHE A 102 20.46 -2.67 1.76
N THR A 103 20.60 -2.30 3.04
CA THR A 103 20.51 -0.90 3.47
C THR A 103 21.59 -0.04 2.81
N GLN A 104 22.83 -0.51 2.74
CA GLN A 104 23.92 0.20 2.06
C GLN A 104 23.67 0.30 0.54
N GLN A 105 23.15 -0.76 -0.07
CA GLN A 105 22.79 -0.77 -1.48
C GLN A 105 21.70 0.25 -1.81
N LEU A 106 20.64 0.31 -0.99
CA LEU A 106 19.57 1.32 -1.13
C LEU A 106 20.11 2.75 -1.00
N GLN A 107 21.00 2.99 -0.03
CA GLN A 107 21.59 4.31 0.18
C GLN A 107 22.50 4.78 -0.96
N ALA A 108 23.18 3.83 -1.62
CA ALA A 108 24.06 4.13 -2.75
C ALA A 108 23.31 4.26 -4.09
N ALA A 109 22.13 3.66 -4.20
CA ALA A 109 21.29 3.67 -5.39
C ALA A 109 20.63 5.03 -5.63
N SER A 110 20.47 5.39 -6.89
CA SER A 110 19.59 6.50 -7.30
C SER A 110 18.13 6.20 -6.94
N PRO A 111 17.26 7.22 -6.84
CA PRO A 111 15.88 6.99 -6.41
C PRO A 111 15.09 6.01 -7.29
N SER A 112 15.33 5.97 -8.60
CA SER A 112 14.71 5.00 -9.51
C SER A 112 15.26 3.58 -9.30
N GLU A 113 16.56 3.44 -9.05
CA GLU A 113 17.17 2.15 -8.71
C GLU A 113 16.65 1.61 -7.36
N GLN A 114 16.39 2.48 -6.39
CA GLN A 114 15.78 2.09 -5.12
C GLN A 114 14.41 1.40 -5.31
N VAL A 115 13.57 1.91 -6.21
CA VAL A 115 12.28 1.27 -6.56
C VAL A 115 12.51 -0.16 -7.05
N ALA A 116 13.45 -0.35 -7.96
CA ALA A 116 13.76 -1.66 -8.51
C ALA A 116 14.31 -2.62 -7.45
N LEU A 117 15.17 -2.14 -6.55
CA LEU A 117 15.72 -2.92 -5.44
C LEU A 117 14.64 -3.37 -4.45
N LEU A 118 13.75 -2.45 -4.04
CA LEU A 118 12.64 -2.75 -3.14
C LEU A 118 11.68 -3.77 -3.77
N ALA A 119 11.33 -3.59 -5.04
CA ALA A 119 10.46 -4.52 -5.76
C ALA A 119 11.10 -5.91 -5.90
N ALA A 120 12.40 -5.98 -6.18
CA ALA A 120 13.14 -7.24 -6.33
C ALA A 120 13.19 -8.05 -5.03
N GLU A 121 13.30 -7.39 -3.88
CA GLU A 121 13.26 -8.02 -2.56
C GLU A 121 11.81 -8.27 -2.05
N GLY A 122 10.79 -7.88 -2.81
CA GLY A 122 9.38 -8.09 -2.45
C GLY A 122 8.80 -7.08 -1.47
N PHE A 123 9.50 -5.97 -1.20
CA PHE A 123 9.01 -4.83 -0.41
C PHE A 123 8.06 -3.95 -1.24
N TRP A 124 6.95 -4.53 -1.67
CA TRP A 124 6.04 -3.89 -2.63
C TRP A 124 5.42 -2.60 -2.09
N TYR A 125 5.04 -2.53 -0.81
CA TYR A 125 4.50 -1.29 -0.23
C TYR A 125 5.50 -0.14 -0.37
N ASP A 126 6.76 -0.40 -0.04
CA ASP A 126 7.85 0.57 -0.11
C ASP A 126 8.18 0.95 -1.56
N ALA A 127 8.23 -0.03 -2.47
CA ALA A 127 8.49 0.21 -3.89
C ALA A 127 7.43 1.10 -4.54
N LEU A 128 6.15 0.86 -4.24
CA LEU A 128 5.03 1.63 -4.77
C LEU A 128 4.97 3.04 -4.20
N ASP A 129 5.23 3.18 -2.90
CA ASP A 129 5.29 4.49 -2.26
C ASP A 129 6.41 5.34 -2.86
N GLN A 130 7.62 4.79 -2.96
CA GLN A 130 8.77 5.45 -3.57
C GLN A 130 8.52 5.84 -5.04
N LEU A 131 7.96 4.92 -5.83
CA LEU A 131 7.68 5.19 -7.24
C LEU A 131 6.62 6.29 -7.43
N ASN A 132 5.58 6.29 -6.60
CA ASN A 132 4.57 7.34 -6.61
C ASN A 132 5.15 8.70 -6.22
N GLN A 133 6.02 8.76 -5.22
CA GLN A 133 6.71 9.99 -4.86
C GLN A 133 7.54 10.54 -6.04
N LEU A 134 8.25 9.66 -6.75
CA LEU A 134 9.02 10.05 -7.94
C LEU A 134 8.13 10.55 -9.08
N ARG A 135 7.00 9.88 -9.35
CA ARG A 135 6.02 10.31 -10.36
C ARG A 135 5.41 11.66 -10.02
N LYS A 136 5.07 11.90 -8.75
CA LYS A 136 4.56 13.21 -8.29
C LYS A 136 5.61 14.30 -8.48
N ALA A 137 6.88 14.01 -8.22
CA ALA A 137 7.97 14.96 -8.42
C ALA A 137 8.31 15.20 -9.90
N ASN A 138 8.13 14.20 -10.76
CA ASN A 138 8.48 14.24 -12.19
C ASN A 138 7.32 13.74 -13.07
N PRO A 139 6.21 14.49 -13.17
CA PRO A 139 4.95 14.01 -13.77
C PRO A 139 5.02 13.78 -15.30
N THR A 140 6.07 14.26 -15.97
CA THR A 140 6.26 14.09 -17.43
C THR A 140 7.34 13.05 -17.77
N ASP A 141 7.86 12.34 -16.78
CA ASP A 141 8.88 11.31 -17.00
C ASP A 141 8.24 9.99 -17.45
N GLU A 142 8.35 9.70 -18.75
CA GLU A 142 7.80 8.49 -19.37
C GLU A 142 8.41 7.20 -18.80
N ALA A 143 9.66 7.24 -18.30
CA ALA A 143 10.30 6.07 -17.71
C ALA A 143 9.67 5.70 -16.36
N LEU A 144 9.26 6.69 -15.58
CA LEU A 144 8.53 6.46 -14.32
C LEU A 144 7.12 5.92 -14.58
N GLU A 145 6.45 6.35 -15.65
CA GLU A 145 5.15 5.82 -16.06
C GLU A 145 5.26 4.36 -16.53
N SER A 146 6.30 4.04 -17.29
CA SER A 146 6.60 2.66 -17.69
C SER A 146 6.93 1.77 -16.48
N SER A 147 7.67 2.31 -15.50
CA SER A 147 7.97 1.60 -14.25
C SER A 147 6.70 1.33 -13.45
N TRP A 148 5.77 2.28 -13.41
CA TRP A 148 4.47 2.12 -12.73
C TRP A 148 3.64 1.02 -13.35
N THR A 149 3.53 1.05 -14.68
CA THR A 149 2.85 0.01 -15.44
C THR A 149 3.46 -1.36 -15.17
N SER A 150 4.79 -1.47 -15.26
CA SER A 150 5.51 -2.74 -15.05
C SER A 150 5.32 -3.29 -13.63
N LEU A 151 5.26 -2.41 -12.64
CA LEU A 151 5.07 -2.78 -11.23
C LEU A 151 3.65 -3.32 -11.00
N LEU A 152 2.62 -2.65 -11.54
CA LEU A 152 1.23 -3.09 -11.43
C LEU A 152 0.96 -4.41 -12.19
N GLN A 153 1.61 -4.61 -13.34
CA GLN A 153 1.52 -5.84 -14.14
C GLN A 153 2.33 -7.01 -13.56
N HIS A 154 3.12 -6.80 -12.50
CA HIS A 154 3.97 -7.85 -11.98
C HIS A 154 3.08 -9.03 -11.51
N PRO A 155 3.36 -10.30 -11.89
CA PRO A 155 2.45 -11.43 -11.63
C PRO A 155 2.12 -11.68 -10.14
N THR A 156 2.98 -11.23 -9.23
CA THR A 156 2.73 -11.31 -7.78
C THR A 156 1.79 -10.22 -7.27
N VAL A 157 1.69 -9.11 -8.02
CA VAL A 157 0.81 -7.96 -7.77
C VAL A 157 -0.52 -8.17 -8.48
N GLY A 158 -0.49 -8.58 -9.76
CA GLY A 158 -1.66 -9.05 -10.52
C GLY A 158 -2.71 -7.98 -10.77
N LEU A 159 -2.29 -6.75 -11.07
CA LEU A 159 -3.14 -5.57 -11.21
C LEU A 159 -3.15 -5.02 -12.64
N ASP A 160 -3.01 -5.90 -13.64
CA ASP A 160 -3.05 -5.56 -15.06
C ASP A 160 -4.30 -4.74 -15.45
N ASP A 161 -5.43 -5.01 -14.78
CA ASP A 161 -6.71 -4.32 -15.01
C ASP A 161 -6.74 -2.88 -14.45
N LEU A 162 -5.73 -2.46 -13.68
CA LEU A 162 -5.70 -1.18 -12.97
C LEU A 162 -4.85 -0.10 -13.66
N LEU A 163 -4.28 -0.41 -14.82
CA LEU A 163 -3.35 0.50 -15.52
C LEU A 163 -3.97 1.83 -15.95
N SER A 164 -5.29 1.86 -16.15
CA SER A 164 -6.04 3.07 -16.52
C SER A 164 -6.75 3.73 -15.33
N ALA A 165 -6.64 3.16 -14.12
CA ALA A 165 -7.30 3.71 -12.94
C ALA A 165 -6.57 4.98 -12.46
N PRO A 166 -7.29 6.09 -12.23
CA PRO A 166 -6.66 7.29 -11.69
C PRO A 166 -6.15 7.04 -10.27
N LEU A 167 -5.00 7.65 -9.93
CA LEU A 167 -4.63 7.85 -8.53
C LEU A 167 -5.61 8.86 -7.93
N VAL A 168 -6.23 8.49 -6.81
CA VAL A 168 -7.22 9.35 -6.15
C VAL A 168 -6.65 9.98 -4.89
N GLU A 169 -6.80 11.30 -4.77
CA GLU A 169 -6.54 12.02 -3.52
C GLU A 169 -7.74 11.84 -2.59
N CYS A 170 -7.83 10.69 -1.92
CA CYS A 170 -8.98 10.39 -1.06
C CYS A 170 -8.67 10.36 0.44
N CYS A 171 -7.41 10.35 0.84
CA CYS A 171 -7.06 10.01 2.22
C CYS A 171 -5.74 10.69 2.63
N SER A 172 -5.83 11.94 3.10
CA SER A 172 -4.76 12.64 3.82
C SER A 172 -5.09 12.70 5.30
#